data_AF-A0A7X0ZYW9-F1
#
_entry.id   AF-A0A7X0ZYW9-F1
#
_cell.length_a   1.000
_cell.length_b   1.000
_cell.length_c   1.000
_cell.angle_alpha   90.00
_cell.angle_beta   90.00
_cell.angle_gamma   90.00
#
_symmetry.space_group_name_H-M   'P 1'
#
loop_
_entity.id
_entity.type
_entity.pdbx_description
1 polymer ?
#
loop_
_entity_poly.entity_id
_entity_poly.type
_entity_poly.pdbx_seq_one_letter_code
_entity_poly.pdbx_strand_id
1 'polypeptide(L)'
;MDWLTVLNNPKKSKKDKLEAIGFIRDTLDYGRKPDDMVVEIINNLSKQAVKQDDSDIKESILDAMLEGSKAPFVEKSVNLSPVVKHLNEFNDECLSYILSLLGNSGKKDYRAIIESYKTNLSLKEDVEEALAEMDYRIKNNL
;
A
#
# COMPACT_ATOMS: atom_id res chain seq x y z
N MET A 1 -13.74 -14.25 7.29
CA MET A 1 -12.82 -14.15 8.44
C MET A 1 -12.78 -12.70 8.90
N ASP A 2 -12.76 -12.42 10.21
CA ASP A 2 -12.57 -11.06 10.73
C ASP A 2 -11.06 -10.73 10.77
N TRP A 3 -10.53 -10.37 9.61
CA TRP A 3 -9.10 -10.13 9.40
C TRP A 3 -8.56 -8.97 10.26
N LEU A 4 -9.38 -7.93 10.48
CA LEU A 4 -8.96 -6.74 11.20
C LEU A 4 -8.79 -7.04 12.70
N THR A 5 -9.67 -7.85 13.29
CA THR A 5 -9.48 -8.33 14.67
C THR A 5 -8.24 -9.20 14.80
N VAL A 6 -7.91 -10.01 13.80
CA VAL A 6 -6.68 -10.82 13.81
C VAL A 6 -5.42 -9.93 13.79
N LEU A 7 -5.37 -8.93 12.91
CA LEU A 7 -4.21 -8.03 12.79
C LEU A 7 -3.98 -7.15 14.02
N ASN A 8 -5.05 -6.71 14.69
CA ASN A 8 -4.94 -5.91 15.92
C ASN A 8 -4.61 -6.75 17.16
N ASN A 9 -4.62 -8.08 17.08
CA ASN A 9 -4.40 -8.93 18.24
C ASN A 9 -2.91 -9.30 18.37
N PRO A 10 -2.18 -8.80 19.39
CA PRO A 10 -0.76 -9.09 19.57
C PRO A 10 -0.49 -10.56 19.95
N LYS A 11 -1.51 -11.32 20.38
CA LYS A 11 -1.37 -12.75 20.70
C LYS A 11 -1.50 -13.66 19.48
N LYS A 12 -1.90 -13.12 18.31
CA LYS A 12 -2.00 -13.90 17.07
C LYS A 12 -0.62 -14.13 16.48
N SER A 13 -0.39 -15.35 16.01
CA SER A 13 0.88 -15.73 15.41
C SER A 13 1.08 -15.01 14.09
N LYS A 14 2.34 -14.93 13.63
CA LYS A 14 2.67 -14.44 12.28
C LYS A 14 1.87 -15.18 11.21
N LYS A 15 1.77 -16.51 11.32
CA LYS A 15 0.98 -17.35 10.42
C LYS A 15 -0.50 -16.93 10.38
N ASP A 16 -1.14 -16.76 11.55
CA ASP A 16 -2.55 -16.34 11.59
C ASP A 16 -2.75 -14.97 10.92
N LYS A 17 -1.81 -14.05 11.13
CA LYS A 17 -1.85 -12.71 10.52
C LYS A 17 -1.68 -12.77 9.01
N LEU A 18 -0.74 -13.56 8.51
CA LEU A 18 -0.53 -13.76 7.07
C LEU A 18 -1.74 -14.45 6.40
N GLU A 19 -2.35 -15.44 7.06
CA GLU A 19 -3.60 -16.05 6.57
C GLU A 19 -4.75 -15.03 6.50
N ALA A 20 -4.86 -14.15 7.50
CA ALA A 20 -5.85 -13.08 7.50
C ALA A 20 -5.60 -12.05 6.38
N ILE A 21 -4.34 -11.73 6.09
CA ILE A 21 -3.95 -10.84 4.99
C ILE A 21 -4.26 -11.50 3.63
N GLY A 22 -3.91 -12.78 3.47
CA GLY A 22 -4.25 -13.55 2.27
C GLY A 22 -5.75 -13.56 2.00
N PHE A 23 -6.57 -13.80 3.04
CA PHE A 23 -8.04 -13.76 2.90
C PHE A 23 -8.56 -12.39 2.44
N ILE A 24 -8.04 -11.29 2.97
CA ILE A 24 -8.51 -9.95 2.56
C ILE A 24 -7.97 -9.56 1.19
N ARG A 25 -6.75 -9.98 0.82
CA ARG A 25 -6.20 -9.84 -0.54
C ARG A 25 -7.07 -10.56 -1.58
N ASP A 26 -7.42 -11.82 -1.34
CA ASP A 26 -8.33 -12.57 -2.20
C ASP A 26 -9.71 -11.89 -2.34
N THR A 27 -10.17 -11.26 -1.24
CA THR A 27 -11.43 -10.50 -1.25
C THR A 27 -11.33 -9.23 -2.11
N LEU A 28 -10.18 -8.56 -2.10
CA LEU A 28 -9.91 -7.38 -2.93
C LEU A 28 -9.79 -7.77 -4.41
N ASP A 29 -9.14 -8.88 -4.73
CA ASP A 29 -8.94 -9.34 -6.11
C ASP A 29 -10.21 -9.92 -6.74
N TYR A 30 -10.93 -10.78 -6.01
CA TYR A 30 -12.01 -11.59 -6.59
C TYR A 30 -13.38 -11.31 -5.98
N GLY A 31 -13.46 -10.59 -4.86
CA GLY A 31 -14.67 -10.45 -4.06
C GLY A 31 -15.73 -9.50 -4.63
N ARG A 32 -15.47 -8.87 -5.79
CA ARG A 32 -16.35 -7.92 -6.49
C ARG A 32 -17.02 -6.94 -5.51
N LYS A 33 -16.21 -6.25 -4.71
CA LYS A 33 -16.69 -5.26 -3.76
C LYS A 33 -16.91 -3.91 -4.43
N PRO A 34 -17.89 -3.11 -3.99
CA PRO A 34 -18.01 -1.72 -4.38
C PRO A 34 -16.74 -0.92 -4.04
N ASP A 35 -16.38 0.05 -4.89
CA ASP A 35 -15.13 0.81 -4.76
C ASP A 35 -14.98 1.54 -3.42
N ASP A 36 -16.07 2.06 -2.84
CA ASP A 36 -16.06 2.73 -1.54
C ASP A 36 -15.68 1.77 -0.40
N MET A 37 -16.18 0.54 -0.45
CA MET A 37 -15.81 -0.53 0.48
C MET A 37 -14.35 -0.97 0.29
N VAL A 38 -13.89 -1.04 -0.96
CA VAL A 38 -12.47 -1.33 -1.26
C VAL A 38 -11.57 -0.25 -0.66
N VAL A 39 -11.91 1.03 -0.86
CA VAL A 39 -11.19 2.16 -0.27
C VAL A 39 -11.16 2.08 1.26
N GLU A 40 -12.27 1.72 1.91
CA GLU A 40 -12.31 1.54 3.36
C GLU A 40 -11.36 0.43 3.84
N ILE A 41 -11.36 -0.72 3.16
CA ILE A 41 -10.48 -1.85 3.48
C ILE A 41 -9.01 -1.42 3.36
N ILE A 42 -8.63 -0.80 2.24
CA ILE A 42 -7.24 -0.38 1.99
C ILE A 42 -6.81 0.70 2.97
N ASN A 43 -7.70 1.63 3.35
CA ASN A 43 -7.41 2.63 4.38
C ASN A 43 -7.18 1.99 5.76
N ASN A 44 -7.86 0.89 6.06
CA ASN A 44 -7.59 0.12 7.28
C ASN A 44 -6.27 -0.64 7.19
N LEU A 45 -5.94 -1.24 6.04
CA LEU A 45 -4.65 -1.89 5.78
C LEU A 45 -3.48 -0.89 5.93
N SER A 46 -3.59 0.31 5.37
CA SER A 46 -2.61 1.40 5.53
C SER A 46 -2.30 1.72 7.00
N LYS A 47 -3.33 1.74 7.85
CA LYS A 47 -3.16 1.90 9.32
C LYS A 47 -2.55 0.67 9.99
N GLN A 48 -2.78 -0.52 9.45
CA GLN A 48 -2.22 -1.75 10.00
C GLN A 48 -0.75 -1.92 9.63
N ALA A 49 -0.32 -1.54 8.42
CA ALA A 49 1.07 -1.61 7.99
C ALA A 49 2.02 -0.93 8.99
N VAL A 50 1.64 0.23 9.52
CA VAL A 50 2.45 0.98 10.52
C VAL A 50 2.34 0.44 11.95
N LYS A 51 1.46 -0.52 12.22
CA LYS A 51 1.29 -1.13 13.56
C LYS A 51 1.98 -2.47 13.72
N GLN A 52 2.44 -3.08 12.64
CA GLN A 52 3.11 -4.37 12.69
C GLN A 52 4.61 -4.14 12.84
N ASP A 53 5.29 -5.00 13.59
CA ASP A 53 6.76 -4.93 13.73
C ASP A 53 7.48 -5.80 12.70
N ASP A 54 6.83 -6.87 12.23
CA ASP A 54 7.42 -7.87 11.32
C ASP A 54 7.33 -7.40 9.87
N SER A 55 8.49 -7.39 9.18
CA SER A 55 8.63 -6.92 7.79
C SER A 55 7.74 -7.67 6.81
N ASP A 56 7.66 -9.00 6.93
CA ASP A 56 6.89 -9.82 5.98
C ASP A 56 5.39 -9.56 6.14
N ILE A 57 4.94 -9.24 7.35
CA ILE A 57 3.55 -8.82 7.58
C ILE A 57 3.32 -7.42 6.97
N LYS A 58 4.25 -6.48 7.15
CA LYS A 58 4.15 -5.15 6.53
C LYS A 58 4.08 -5.26 5.01
N GLU A 59 4.99 -6.02 4.41
CA GLU A 59 5.08 -6.27 2.97
C GLU A 59 3.78 -6.90 2.46
N SER A 60 3.31 -7.97 3.10
CA SER A 60 2.06 -8.64 2.70
C SER A 60 0.84 -7.71 2.78
N ILE A 61 0.78 -6.80 3.77
CA ILE A 61 -0.26 -5.77 3.84
C ILE A 61 -0.14 -4.79 2.66
N LEU A 62 1.07 -4.32 2.35
CA LEU A 62 1.32 -3.37 1.25
C LEU A 62 1.03 -3.98 -0.12
N ASP A 63 1.36 -5.25 -0.33
CA ASP A 63 0.99 -6.02 -1.51
C ASP A 63 -0.53 -6.10 -1.66
N ALA A 64 -1.26 -6.46 -0.59
CA ALA A 64 -2.71 -6.49 -0.61
C ALA A 64 -3.33 -5.10 -0.90
N MET A 65 -2.71 -4.03 -0.40
CA MET A 65 -3.13 -2.67 -0.71
C MET A 65 -2.93 -2.34 -2.20
N LEU A 66 -1.78 -2.69 -2.78
CA LEU A 66 -1.49 -2.42 -4.19
C LEU A 66 -2.42 -3.19 -5.11
N GLU A 67 -2.59 -4.49 -4.87
CA GLU A 67 -3.46 -5.37 -5.64
C GLU A 67 -4.93 -4.90 -5.59
N GLY A 68 -5.42 -4.55 -4.40
CA GLY A 68 -6.77 -4.01 -4.22
C GLY A 68 -6.97 -2.60 -4.77
N SER A 69 -5.90 -1.86 -5.04
CA SER A 69 -6.01 -0.48 -5.51
C SER A 69 -6.21 -0.36 -7.01
N LYS A 70 -5.99 -1.38 -7.85
CA LYS A 70 -5.90 -1.30 -9.34
C LYS A 70 -6.98 -0.49 -10.09
N ALA A 71 -8.15 -0.26 -9.50
CA ALA A 71 -9.19 0.58 -10.11
C ALA A 71 -8.82 2.09 -9.96
N PRO A 72 -8.84 2.91 -11.03
CA PRO A 72 -8.39 4.31 -10.97
C PRO A 72 -9.03 5.17 -9.88
N PHE A 73 -10.34 4.98 -9.63
CA PHE A 73 -11.04 5.68 -8.55
C PHE A 73 -10.49 5.31 -7.17
N VAL A 74 -10.13 4.05 -6.95
CA VAL A 74 -9.61 3.55 -5.67
C VAL A 74 -8.23 4.13 -5.41
N GLU A 75 -7.29 4.07 -6.37
CA GLU A 75 -5.91 4.58 -6.22
C GLU A 75 -5.88 6.04 -5.80
N LYS A 76 -6.74 6.87 -6.39
CA LYS A 76 -6.91 8.29 -6.03
C LYS A 76 -7.49 8.49 -4.63
N SER A 77 -8.39 7.61 -4.21
CA SER A 77 -9.21 7.80 -3.01
C SER A 77 -8.54 7.27 -1.74
N VAL A 78 -7.57 6.37 -1.87
CA VAL A 78 -6.84 5.80 -0.73
C VAL A 78 -6.04 6.88 0.02
N ASN A 79 -6.07 6.77 1.35
CA ASN A 79 -5.31 7.58 2.28
C ASN A 79 -3.98 6.90 2.64
N LEU A 80 -2.92 7.36 1.99
CA LEU A 80 -1.54 6.92 2.24
C LEU A 80 -0.83 7.71 3.35
N SER A 81 -1.52 8.66 4.01
CA SER A 81 -0.92 9.45 5.09
C SER A 81 -0.33 8.62 6.23
N PRO A 82 -0.94 7.50 6.68
CA PRO A 82 -0.34 6.64 7.71
C PRO A 82 1.04 6.14 7.29
N VAL A 83 1.18 5.50 6.12
CA VAL A 83 2.47 4.96 5.66
C VAL A 83 3.49 6.05 5.38
N VAL A 84 3.09 7.17 4.78
CA VAL A 84 3.98 8.31 4.46
C VAL A 84 4.62 8.92 5.71
N LYS A 85 3.91 8.94 6.85
CA LYS A 85 4.44 9.49 8.11
C LYS A 85 5.47 8.59 8.79
N HIS A 86 5.57 7.33 8.38
CA HIS A 86 6.38 6.28 9.02
C HIS A 86 7.35 5.61 8.04
N LEU A 87 7.73 6.29 6.95
CA LEU A 87 8.55 5.71 5.88
C LEU A 87 9.88 5.11 6.37
N ASN A 88 10.48 5.70 7.40
CA ASN A 88 11.73 5.24 8.02
C ASN A 88 11.59 3.90 8.77
N GLU A 89 10.38 3.36 8.93
CA GLU A 89 10.12 2.07 9.59
C GLU A 89 9.97 0.91 8.59
N PHE A 90 10.10 1.18 7.29
CA PHE A 90 9.94 0.20 6.21
C PHE A 90 11.30 -0.14 5.61
N ASN A 91 11.49 -1.41 5.24
CA ASN A 91 12.65 -1.86 4.47
C ASN A 91 12.47 -1.54 2.98
N ASP A 92 13.50 -1.77 2.17
CA ASP A 92 13.47 -1.47 0.73
C ASP A 92 12.32 -2.20 -0.01
N GLU A 93 12.05 -3.47 0.30
CA GLU A 93 10.93 -4.21 -0.30
C GLU A 93 9.57 -3.53 -0.03
N CYS A 94 9.31 -3.16 1.23
CA CYS A 94 8.11 -2.39 1.57
C CYS A 94 8.09 -1.01 0.89
N LEU A 95 9.25 -0.35 0.77
CA LEU A 95 9.35 0.95 0.13
C LEU A 95 9.02 0.87 -1.37
N SER A 96 9.42 -0.20 -2.08
CA SER A 96 9.02 -0.43 -3.48
C SER A 96 7.49 -0.43 -3.64
N TYR A 97 6.76 -1.16 -2.79
CA TYR A 97 5.29 -1.13 -2.78
C TYR A 97 4.73 0.25 -2.46
N ILE A 98 5.30 0.95 -1.48
CA ILE A 98 4.85 2.30 -1.12
C ILE A 98 5.07 3.27 -2.28
N LEU A 99 6.22 3.22 -2.95
CA LEU A 99 6.52 4.07 -4.12
C LEU A 99 5.49 3.84 -5.23
N SER A 100 5.17 2.58 -5.51
CA SER A 100 4.11 2.22 -6.47
C SER A 100 2.76 2.82 -6.09
N LEU A 101 2.33 2.68 -4.83
CA LEU A 101 1.08 3.28 -4.33
C LEU A 101 1.08 4.82 -4.44
N LEU A 102 2.20 5.47 -4.15
CA LEU A 102 2.33 6.93 -4.26
C LEU A 102 2.25 7.38 -5.73
N GLY A 103 2.94 6.67 -6.64
CA GLY A 103 2.88 6.91 -8.08
C GLY A 103 1.47 6.75 -8.62
N ASN A 104 0.84 5.61 -8.32
CA ASN A 104 -0.51 5.26 -8.76
C ASN A 104 -1.59 6.21 -8.23
N SER A 105 -1.36 6.89 -7.10
CA SER A 105 -2.31 7.86 -6.57
C SER A 105 -2.48 9.10 -7.46
N GLY A 106 -1.50 9.42 -8.32
CA GLY A 106 -1.48 10.63 -9.14
C GLY A 106 -1.41 11.94 -8.33
N LYS A 107 -1.17 11.89 -7.02
CA LYS A 107 -1.13 13.07 -6.14
C LYS A 107 0.24 13.74 -6.20
N LYS A 108 0.28 14.94 -6.77
CA LYS A 108 1.51 15.75 -6.93
C LYS A 108 2.29 15.95 -5.63
N ASP A 109 1.59 16.04 -4.50
CA ASP A 109 2.20 16.25 -3.18
C ASP A 109 3.17 15.12 -2.78
N TYR A 110 3.04 13.92 -3.37
CA TYR A 110 3.93 12.80 -3.11
C TYR A 110 5.19 12.78 -3.98
N ARG A 111 5.30 13.66 -4.98
CA ARG A 111 6.48 13.69 -5.87
C ARG A 111 7.78 13.86 -5.09
N ALA A 112 7.85 14.84 -4.20
CA ALA A 112 9.05 15.11 -3.41
C ALA A 112 9.45 13.91 -2.53
N ILE A 113 8.47 13.14 -2.05
CA ILE A 113 8.72 11.91 -1.28
C ILE A 113 9.33 10.85 -2.18
N ILE A 114 8.76 10.58 -3.36
CA ILE A 114 9.31 9.61 -4.31
C ILE A 114 10.73 10.01 -4.73
N GLU A 115 10.94 11.29 -5.04
CA GLU A 115 12.25 11.79 -5.45
C GLU A 115 13.32 11.69 -4.36
N SER A 116 12.93 11.69 -3.08
CA SER A 116 13.88 11.54 -1.97
C SER A 116 14.61 10.19 -1.95
N TYR A 117 14.07 9.19 -2.66
CA TYR A 117 14.67 7.86 -2.80
C TYR A 117 15.56 7.69 -4.04
N LYS A 118 15.72 8.71 -4.90
CA LYS A 118 16.54 8.61 -6.14
C LYS A 118 17.99 8.16 -5.92
N THR A 119 18.54 8.42 -4.74
CA THR A 119 19.92 8.03 -4.40
C THR A 119 20.00 6.61 -3.79
N ASN A 120 18.87 5.99 -3.47
CA ASN A 120 18.85 4.61 -3.03
C ASN A 120 18.95 3.68 -4.26
N LEU A 121 20.11 3.02 -4.41
CA LEU A 121 20.39 2.21 -5.59
C LEU A 121 19.46 0.99 -5.71
N SER A 122 18.97 0.45 -4.59
CA SER A 122 18.04 -0.70 -4.61
C SER A 122 16.64 -0.31 -5.10
N LEU A 123 16.25 0.96 -4.98
CA LEU A 123 14.92 1.47 -5.33
C LEU A 123 14.92 2.31 -6.61
N LYS A 124 16.03 2.34 -7.34
CA LYS A 124 16.20 3.24 -8.49
C LYS A 124 15.09 3.02 -9.54
N GLU A 125 14.83 1.76 -9.88
CA GLU A 125 13.80 1.40 -10.87
C GLU A 125 12.40 1.75 -10.35
N ASP A 126 12.08 1.42 -9.09
CA ASP A 126 10.80 1.75 -8.46
C ASP A 126 10.52 3.27 -8.44
N VAL A 127 11.55 4.07 -8.19
CA VAL A 127 11.44 5.53 -8.21
C VAL A 127 11.17 6.06 -9.62
N GLU A 128 11.88 5.54 -10.62
CA GLU A 128 11.67 5.92 -12.02
C GLU A 128 10.26 5.56 -12.49
N GLU A 129 9.79 4.35 -12.18
CA GLU A 129 8.46 3.86 -12.50
C GLU A 129 7.36 4.67 -11.80
N ALA A 130 7.49 4.90 -10.48
CA ALA A 130 6.51 5.65 -9.71
C ALA A 130 6.37 7.11 -10.20
N LEU A 131 7.47 7.75 -10.59
CA LEU A 131 7.42 9.10 -11.18
C LEU A 131 6.77 9.10 -12.56
N ALA A 132 7.10 8.13 -13.41
CA ALA A 132 6.52 8.00 -14.74
C ALA A 132 5.01 7.75 -14.68
N GLU A 133 4.58 6.86 -13.79
CA GLU A 133 3.16 6.55 -13.57
C GLU A 133 2.39 7.75 -12.99
N MET A 134 3.00 8.47 -12.03
CA MET A 134 2.43 9.71 -11.51
C MET A 134 2.23 10.74 -12.63
N ASP A 135 3.24 10.95 -13.49
CA ASP A 135 3.15 11.89 -14.61
C ASP A 135 2.09 11.46 -15.62
N TYR A 136 1.99 10.17 -15.92
CA TYR A 136 0.94 9.62 -16.76
C TYR A 136 -0.45 9.92 -16.20
N ARG A 137 -0.68 9.68 -14.91
CA ARG A 137 -1.98 9.91 -14.27
C ARG A 137 -2.38 11.36 -14.23
N ILE A 138 -1.46 12.23 -13.82
CA ILE A 138 -1.66 13.68 -13.81
C ILE A 138 -2.02 14.17 -15.21
N LYS A 139 -1.28 13.73 -16.25
CA LYS A 139 -1.51 14.16 -17.64
C LYS A 139 -2.89 13.74 -18.14
N ASN A 140 -3.36 12.55 -17.77
CA ASN A 140 -4.63 12.00 -18.23
C ASN A 140 -5.81 12.32 -17.28
N ASN A 141 -5.59 13.09 -16.21
CA ASN A 141 -6.56 13.33 -15.14
C ASN A 141 -7.15 12.04 -14.54
N LEU A 142 -6.37 10.95 -14.56
CA LEU A 142 -6.71 9.61 -14.07
C LEU A 142 -6.50 9.47 -12.58
#